data_AF-A0A6I1ZNK5-F1
#
_entry.id   AF-A0A6I1ZNK5-F1
#
_cell.length_a   1.000
_cell.length_b   1.000
_cell.length_c   1.000
_cell.angle_alpha   90.00
_cell.angle_beta   90.00
_cell.angle_gamma   90.00
#
_symmetry.space_group_name_H-M   'P 1'
#
loop_
_entity.id
_entity.type
_entity.pdbx_description
1 polymer ?
#
loop_
_entity_poly.entity_id
_entity_poly.type
_entity_poly.pdbx_seq_one_letter_code
_entity_poly.pdbx_strand_id
1 'polypeptide(L)'
;MTPAVRQRGSLLAGVLAAVALVAWFLVGLHHTGQTRSHDSKAAVAASAEHLRARLRDADSDGVLTDHEIDEALSHRRPRSLVRSAARTVLVVQIAASDWARCYSCTALPSGAVSSTPFKECPPEPSSGETHAPPTGRPGTPSPG
;
A
#
# COMPACT_ATOMS: atom_id res chain seq x y z
N MET A 1 2.40 -63.12 39.59
CA MET A 1 2.91 -62.86 38.22
C MET A 1 2.19 -61.63 37.68
N THR A 2 2.96 -60.66 37.20
CA THR A 2 2.69 -59.22 37.14
C THR A 2 1.95 -58.75 35.87
N PRO A 3 0.80 -58.06 35.98
CA PRO A 3 0.24 -57.29 34.87
C PRO A 3 0.40 -55.78 35.14
N ALA A 4 1.63 -55.25 35.05
CA ALA A 4 1.89 -53.83 35.32
C ALA A 4 2.56 -53.08 34.15
N VAL A 5 2.54 -53.64 32.94
CA VAL A 5 3.25 -53.07 31.77
C VAL A 5 2.30 -52.45 30.73
N ARG A 6 0.99 -52.71 30.79
CA ARG A 6 0.05 -52.24 29.74
C ARG A 6 -0.50 -50.82 29.92
N GLN A 7 -0.45 -50.25 31.12
CA GLN A 7 -1.13 -48.99 31.43
C GLN A 7 -0.29 -47.74 31.05
N ARG A 8 1.04 -47.85 31.02
CA ARG A 8 1.94 -46.74 30.67
C ARG A 8 1.93 -46.40 29.18
N GLY A 9 1.71 -47.38 28.30
CA GLY A 9 1.66 -47.17 26.85
C GLY A 9 0.43 -46.35 26.41
N SER A 10 -0.71 -46.52 27.09
CA SER A 10 -1.97 -45.84 26.72
C SER A 10 -1.93 -44.34 27.01
N LEU A 11 -1.32 -43.92 28.11
CA LEU A 11 -1.19 -42.49 28.45
C LEU A 11 -0.23 -41.79 27.49
N LEU A 12 0.88 -42.43 27.15
CA LEU A 12 1.86 -41.87 26.22
C LEU A 12 1.27 -41.73 24.80
N ALA A 13 0.54 -42.75 24.33
CA ALA A 13 -0.17 -42.69 23.06
C ALA A 13 -1.25 -41.60 23.04
N GLY A 14 -2.00 -41.43 24.13
CA GLY A 14 -2.99 -40.35 24.25
C GLY A 14 -2.37 -38.95 24.21
N VAL A 15 -1.25 -38.74 24.92
CA VAL A 15 -0.51 -37.47 24.89
C VAL A 15 0.05 -37.19 23.50
N LEU A 16 0.64 -38.18 22.83
CA LEU A 16 1.15 -38.02 21.47
C LEU A 16 0.04 -37.66 20.47
N ALA A 17 -1.12 -38.31 20.56
CA ALA A 17 -2.27 -37.99 19.73
C ALA A 17 -2.79 -36.57 19.98
N ALA A 18 -2.89 -36.15 21.25
CA ALA A 18 -3.28 -34.80 21.60
C ALA A 18 -2.28 -33.76 21.07
N VAL A 19 -0.97 -34.00 21.22
CA VAL A 19 0.08 -33.14 20.68
C VAL A 19 0.01 -33.05 19.15
N ALA A 20 -0.22 -34.17 18.47
CA ALA A 20 -0.37 -34.19 17.01
C ALA A 20 -1.59 -33.37 16.55
N LEU A 21 -2.72 -33.47 17.25
CA LEU A 21 -3.93 -32.68 16.95
C LEU A 21 -3.70 -31.18 17.16
N VAL A 22 -3.06 -30.81 18.27
CA VAL A 22 -2.72 -29.40 18.55
C VAL A 22 -1.75 -28.87 17.50
N ALA A 23 -0.71 -29.64 17.14
CA ALA A 23 0.23 -29.24 16.10
C ALA A 23 -0.46 -29.06 14.74
N TRP A 24 -1.34 -29.99 14.34
CA TRP A 24 -2.11 -29.88 13.10
C TRP A 24 -3.01 -28.64 13.09
N PHE A 25 -3.70 -28.37 14.19
CA PHE A 25 -4.54 -27.18 14.33
C PHE A 25 -3.74 -25.88 14.22
N LEU A 26 -2.60 -25.78 14.92
CA LEU A 26 -1.72 -24.61 14.85
C LEU A 26 -1.13 -24.43 13.45
N VAL A 27 -0.70 -25.51 12.79
CA VAL A 27 -0.22 -25.46 11.40
C VAL A 27 -1.31 -24.97 10.45
N GLY A 28 -2.55 -25.44 10.61
CA GLY A 28 -3.69 -24.98 9.82
C GLY A 28 -3.98 -23.49 10.01
N LEU A 29 -3.94 -22.99 11.25
CA LEU A 29 -4.08 -21.56 11.55
C LEU A 29 -2.94 -20.73 10.93
N HIS A 30 -1.70 -21.22 11.00
CA HIS A 30 -0.58 -20.55 10.37
C HIS A 30 -0.71 -20.48 8.84
N HIS A 31 -1.16 -21.56 8.20
CA HIS A 31 -1.32 -21.61 6.75
C HIS A 31 -2.43 -20.69 6.24
N THR A 32 -3.56 -20.64 6.96
CA THR A 32 -4.67 -19.73 6.65
C THR A 32 -4.29 -18.27 6.87
N GLY A 33 -3.49 -17.96 7.90
CA GLY A 33 -2.96 -16.61 8.11
C GLY A 33 -2.00 -16.15 7.00
N GLN A 34 -1.08 -17.03 6.56
CA GLN A 34 -0.11 -16.72 5.51
C GLN A 34 -0.78 -16.48 4.15
N THR A 35 -1.73 -17.33 3.77
CA THR A 35 -2.49 -17.19 2.52
C THR A 35 -3.28 -15.88 2.50
N ARG A 36 -4.02 -15.57 3.56
CA ARG A 36 -4.76 -14.31 3.68
C ARG A 36 -3.85 -13.08 3.56
N SER A 37 -2.69 -13.07 4.22
CA SER A 37 -1.74 -11.95 4.13
C SER A 37 -1.19 -11.79 2.72
N HIS A 38 -0.91 -12.90 2.03
CA HIS A 38 -0.42 -12.89 0.65
C HIS A 38 -1.50 -12.35 -0.31
N ASP A 39 -2.75 -12.79 -0.14
CA ASP A 39 -3.87 -12.33 -0.96
C ASP A 39 -4.14 -10.84 -0.75
N SER A 40 -4.09 -10.36 0.49
CA SER A 40 -4.21 -8.91 0.80
C SER A 40 -3.09 -8.10 0.12
N LYS A 41 -1.85 -8.59 0.11
CA LYS A 41 -0.72 -7.92 -0.58
C LYS A 41 -0.91 -7.91 -2.09
N ALA A 42 -1.34 -9.04 -2.67
CA ALA A 42 -1.62 -9.15 -4.09
C ALA A 42 -2.77 -8.21 -4.51
N ALA A 43 -3.84 -8.13 -3.72
CA ALA A 43 -4.96 -7.24 -3.94
C ALA A 43 -4.54 -5.76 -3.90
N VAL A 44 -3.69 -5.37 -2.95
CA VAL A 44 -3.13 -4.01 -2.87
C VAL A 44 -2.26 -3.69 -4.08
N ALA A 45 -1.41 -4.62 -4.52
CA ALA A 45 -0.59 -4.44 -5.72
C ALA A 45 -1.44 -4.32 -7.00
N ALA A 46 -2.46 -5.16 -7.15
CA ALA A 46 -3.40 -5.09 -8.27
C ALA A 46 -4.17 -3.76 -8.28
N SER A 47 -4.58 -3.27 -7.11
CA SER A 47 -5.23 -1.97 -6.97
C SER A 47 -4.30 -0.81 -7.37
N ALA A 48 -3.00 -0.91 -7.05
CA ALA A 48 -2.00 0.07 -7.46
C ALA A 48 -1.82 0.10 -8.99
N GLU A 49 -1.77 -1.07 -9.63
CA GLU A 49 -1.69 -1.18 -11.09
C GLU A 49 -2.95 -0.65 -11.77
N HIS A 50 -4.13 -0.94 -11.21
CA HIS A 50 -5.38 -0.40 -11.71
C HIS A 50 -5.43 1.12 -11.60
N LEU A 51 -4.96 1.69 -10.49
CA LEU A 51 -4.83 3.14 -10.35
C LEU A 51 -3.84 3.73 -11.36
N ARG A 52 -2.72 3.06 -11.60
CA ARG A 52 -1.75 3.47 -12.63
C ARG A 52 -2.40 3.53 -14.02
N ALA A 53 -3.22 2.54 -14.36
CA ALA A 53 -3.96 2.52 -15.62
C ALA A 53 -4.95 3.69 -15.69
N ARG A 54 -5.76 3.90 -14.64
CA ARG A 54 -6.71 5.03 -14.59
C ARG A 54 -6.04 6.39 -14.69
N LEU A 55 -4.92 6.60 -14.01
CA LEU A 55 -4.16 7.85 -14.11
C LEU A 55 -3.62 8.06 -15.52
N ARG A 56 -3.22 6.98 -16.21
CA ARG A 56 -2.79 7.06 -17.61
C ARG A 56 -3.94 7.35 -18.55
N ASP A 57 -5.10 6.74 -18.33
CA ASP A 57 -6.29 6.95 -19.16
C ASP A 57 -6.88 8.36 -18.96
N ALA A 58 -6.75 8.90 -17.75
CA ALA A 58 -7.15 10.27 -17.43
C ALA A 58 -6.15 11.31 -17.94
N ASP A 59 -4.88 10.94 -18.15
CA ASP A 59 -3.83 11.83 -18.67
C ASP A 59 -4.01 12.06 -20.17
N SER A 60 -4.86 13.04 -20.51
CA SER A 60 -5.29 13.29 -21.89
C SER A 60 -4.28 14.10 -22.72
N ASP A 61 -3.51 14.97 -22.08
CA ASP A 61 -2.60 15.94 -22.70
C ASP A 61 -1.13 15.80 -22.24
N GLY A 62 -0.82 14.79 -21.43
CA GLY A 62 0.49 14.58 -20.81
C GLY A 62 0.66 15.34 -19.49
N VAL A 63 -0.35 16.08 -19.02
CA VAL A 63 -0.29 16.85 -17.78
C VAL A 63 -1.51 16.55 -16.90
N LEU A 64 -1.35 15.60 -15.98
CA LEU A 64 -2.36 15.29 -14.95
C LEU A 64 -2.78 16.52 -14.13
N THR A 65 -3.97 17.03 -14.46
CA THR A 65 -4.66 18.12 -13.78
C THR A 65 -5.22 17.67 -12.43
N ASP A 66 -5.59 18.63 -11.56
CA ASP A 66 -6.25 18.29 -10.29
C ASP A 66 -7.57 17.54 -10.50
N HIS A 67 -8.31 17.88 -11.57
CA HIS A 67 -9.59 17.24 -11.88
C HIS A 67 -9.40 15.78 -12.30
N GLU A 68 -8.47 15.51 -13.23
CA GLU A 68 -8.16 14.15 -13.68
C GLU A 68 -7.60 13.29 -12.54
N ILE A 69 -6.79 13.88 -11.65
CA ILE A 69 -6.30 13.19 -10.45
C ILE A 69 -7.45 12.84 -9.50
N ASP A 70 -8.35 13.79 -9.23
CA ASP A 70 -9.49 13.56 -8.34
C ASP A 70 -10.43 12.49 -8.90
N GLU A 71 -10.69 12.53 -10.20
CA GLU A 71 -11.46 11.51 -10.91
C GLU A 71 -10.77 10.14 -10.80
N ALA A 72 -9.48 10.04 -11.15
CA ALA A 72 -8.69 8.81 -11.09
C ALA A 72 -8.57 8.23 -9.67
N LEU A 73 -8.61 9.07 -8.62
CA LEU A 73 -8.60 8.63 -7.23
C LEU A 73 -9.99 8.36 -6.66
N SER A 74 -11.05 8.62 -7.43
CA SER A 74 -12.45 8.52 -7.01
C SER A 74 -12.75 9.39 -5.79
N HIS A 75 -12.36 10.68 -5.87
CA HIS A 75 -12.56 11.69 -4.82
C HIS A 75 -11.76 11.43 -3.52
N ARG A 76 -10.72 10.59 -3.58
CA ARG A 76 -9.78 10.41 -2.47
C ARG A 76 -8.59 11.34 -2.65
N ARG A 77 -8.18 12.02 -1.58
CA ARG A 77 -7.01 12.90 -1.63
C ARG A 77 -5.71 12.08 -1.60
N PRO A 78 -4.71 12.42 -2.43
CA PRO A 78 -3.39 11.84 -2.29
C PRO A 78 -2.76 12.30 -0.97
N ARG A 79 -1.85 11.49 -0.41
CA ARG A 79 -1.08 11.89 0.78
C ARG A 79 -0.07 12.99 0.47
N SER A 80 0.46 12.99 -0.74
CA SER A 80 1.36 14.02 -1.23
C SER A 80 1.19 14.17 -2.73
N LEU A 81 1.29 15.40 -3.22
CA LEU A 81 1.23 15.74 -4.63
C LEU A 81 2.33 16.76 -4.92
N VAL A 82 3.26 16.40 -5.79
CA VAL A 82 4.36 17.26 -6.21
C VAL A 82 4.33 17.36 -7.73
N ARG A 83 4.27 18.58 -8.24
CA ARG A 83 4.31 18.86 -9.68
C ARG A 83 5.60 19.59 -10.03
N SER A 84 6.17 19.22 -11.16
CA SER A 84 7.23 19.98 -11.82
C SER A 84 7.01 19.96 -13.33
N ALA A 85 7.71 20.82 -14.06
CA ALA A 85 7.66 20.82 -15.52
C ALA A 85 8.05 19.48 -16.17
N ALA A 86 8.74 18.60 -15.43
CA ALA A 86 9.23 17.32 -15.93
C ALA A 86 8.37 16.13 -15.52
N ARG A 87 7.50 16.25 -14.49
CA ARG A 87 6.69 15.14 -13.96
C ARG A 87 5.67 15.58 -12.92
N THR A 88 4.63 14.75 -12.76
CA THR A 88 3.70 14.79 -11.63
C THR A 88 3.90 13.54 -10.78
N VAL A 89 4.16 13.73 -9.49
CA VAL A 89 4.37 12.65 -8.53
C VAL A 89 3.28 12.69 -7.47
N LEU A 90 2.53 11.59 -7.36
CA LEU A 90 1.49 11.40 -6.36
C LEU A 90 1.90 10.29 -5.40
N VAL A 91 1.70 10.50 -4.10
CA VAL A 91 1.81 9.43 -3.12
C VAL A 91 0.42 9.10 -2.60
N VAL A 92 0.01 7.85 -2.77
CA VAL A 92 -1.31 7.36 -2.38
C VAL A 92 -1.18 6.19 -1.42
N GLN A 93 -2.08 6.09 -0.45
CA GLN A 93 -2.17 4.91 0.40
C GLN A 93 -3.26 4.00 -0.13
N ILE A 94 -2.90 2.74 -0.38
CA ILE A 94 -3.83 1.70 -0.81
C ILE A 94 -3.90 0.67 0.31
N ALA A 95 -5.12 0.37 0.74
CA ALA A 95 -5.39 -0.56 1.83
C ALA A 95 -6.36 -1.67 1.38
N ALA A 96 -6.08 -2.88 1.85
CA ALA A 96 -6.98 -4.03 1.89
C ALA A 96 -7.13 -4.47 3.36
N SER A 97 -8.11 -5.32 3.64
CA SER A 97 -8.56 -5.78 4.98
C SER A 97 -7.59 -5.57 6.15
N ASP A 98 -6.38 -6.13 6.08
CA ASP A 98 -5.36 -6.13 7.12
C ASP A 98 -4.00 -5.59 6.65
N TRP A 99 -3.94 -5.01 5.45
CA TRP A 99 -2.69 -4.56 4.84
C TRP A 99 -2.84 -3.23 4.14
N ALA A 100 -1.96 -2.27 4.44
CA ALA A 100 -1.89 -1.00 3.73
C ALA A 100 -0.46 -0.74 3.25
N ARG A 101 -0.33 -0.14 2.07
CA ARG A 101 0.96 0.28 1.52
C ARG A 101 0.81 1.57 0.72
N CYS A 102 1.80 2.45 0.84
CA CYS A 102 1.86 3.62 -0.01
C CYS A 102 2.54 3.31 -1.34
N TYR A 103 2.05 3.95 -2.40
CA TYR A 103 2.63 3.89 -3.74
C TYR A 103 2.93 5.31 -4.21
N SER A 104 4.08 5.47 -4.85
CA SER A 104 4.43 6.66 -5.62
C SER A 104 4.05 6.42 -7.07
N CYS A 105 3.05 7.16 -7.55
CA CYS A 105 2.65 7.21 -8.94
C CYS A 105 3.34 8.40 -9.59
N THR A 106 4.21 8.16 -10.57
CA THR A 106 4.91 9.21 -11.33
C THR A 106 4.41 9.21 -12.76
N ALA A 107 3.76 10.30 -13.15
CA ALA A 107 3.37 10.60 -14.50
C ALA A 107 4.39 11.54 -15.16
N LEU A 108 4.75 11.22 -16.39
CA LEU A 108 5.66 12.01 -17.22
C LEU A 108 4.87 12.79 -18.28
N PRO A 109 5.37 13.94 -18.76
CA PRO A 109 4.79 14.71 -19.88
C PRO A 109 4.53 13.91 -21.16
N SER A 110 5.13 12.73 -21.29
CA SER A 110 4.91 11.81 -22.42
C SER A 110 3.65 10.93 -22.28
N GLY A 111 2.85 11.09 -21.21
CA GLY A 111 1.73 10.19 -20.88
C GLY A 111 2.15 8.90 -20.16
N ALA A 112 3.45 8.73 -19.90
CA ALA A 112 3.96 7.55 -19.23
C ALA A 112 3.75 7.65 -17.70
N VAL A 113 2.84 6.83 -17.18
CA VAL A 113 2.63 6.67 -15.73
C VAL A 113 3.31 5.39 -15.22
N SER A 114 4.08 5.52 -14.15
CA SER A 114 4.74 4.45 -13.40
C SER A 114 4.26 4.42 -11.95
N SER A 115 4.25 3.26 -11.32
CA SER A 115 3.91 3.10 -9.89
C SER A 115 5.00 2.32 -9.18
N THR A 116 5.49 2.85 -8.05
CA THR A 116 6.50 2.19 -7.23
C THR A 116 6.05 2.10 -5.79
N PRO A 117 6.25 0.96 -5.10
CA PRO A 117 5.93 0.85 -3.70
C PRO A 117 6.85 1.76 -2.88
N PHE A 118 6.24 2.56 -2.02
CA PHE A 118 6.95 3.47 -1.14
C PHE A 118 7.37 2.73 0.15
N LYS A 119 8.57 3.05 0.68
CA LYS A 119 9.09 2.37 1.89
C LYS A 119 8.34 2.81 3.14
N GLU A 120 8.12 4.11 3.29
CA GLU A 120 7.47 4.72 4.45
C GLU A 120 6.44 5.72 3.97
N CYS A 121 5.17 5.53 4.33
CA CYS A 121 4.11 6.46 3.96
C CYS A 121 4.43 7.87 4.51
N PRO A 122 4.39 8.93 3.68
CA PRO A 122 4.42 10.29 4.19
C PRO A 122 3.30 10.49 5.22
N PRO A 123 3.47 11.38 6.20
CA PRO A 123 2.38 11.77 7.08
C PRO A 123 1.18 12.23 6.24
N GLU A 124 -0.02 12.03 6.76
CA GLU A 124 -1.19 12.58 6.09
C GLU A 124 -1.01 14.10 5.95
N PRO A 125 -1.44 14.67 4.81
CA PRO A 125 -1.38 16.10 4.64
C PRO A 125 -2.28 16.71 5.72
N SER A 126 -1.66 17.30 6.75
CA SER A 126 -2.35 18.12 7.72
C SER A 126 -3.16 19.14 6.94
N SER A 127 -4.47 19.20 7.16
CA SER A 127 -5.44 20.02 6.42
C SER A 127 -5.22 21.54 6.50
N GLY A 128 -3.99 22.02 6.72
CA GLY A 128 -3.67 23.42 6.97
C GLY A 128 -2.36 23.94 6.35
N GLU A 129 -1.54 23.13 5.67
CA GLU A 129 -0.34 23.68 5.01
C GLU A 129 -0.65 24.04 3.55
N THR A 130 -1.31 25.18 3.39
CA THR A 130 -1.34 25.95 2.15
C THR A 130 0.10 26.09 1.67
N HIS A 131 0.44 25.40 0.58
CA HIS A 131 1.70 25.57 -0.13
C HIS A 131 1.77 27.04 -0.56
N ALA A 132 2.41 27.88 0.26
CA ALA A 132 2.67 29.26 -0.13
C ALA A 132 3.52 29.20 -1.41
N PRO A 133 3.12 29.91 -2.48
CA PRO A 133 3.97 30.00 -3.66
C PRO A 133 5.34 30.55 -3.24
N PRO A 134 6.44 30.14 -3.90
CA PRO A 134 7.75 30.71 -3.61
C PRO A 134 7.62 32.21 -3.82
N THR A 135 7.81 32.99 -2.74
CA THR A 135 7.84 34.44 -2.78
C THR A 135 9.06 34.86 -3.62
N GLY A 136 8.87 34.85 -4.94
CA GLY A 136 9.79 35.42 -5.90
C GLY A 136 9.88 36.91 -5.61
N ARG A 137 11.09 37.36 -5.27
CA ARG A 137 11.50 38.76 -5.15
C ARG A 137 10.88 39.62 -6.26
N PRO A 138 10.19 40.72 -5.91
CA PRO A 138 10.09 41.85 -6.80
C PRO A 138 11.46 42.50 -6.87
N GLY A 139 12.12 42.40 -8.02
CA GLY A 139 13.21 43.30 -8.37
C GLY A 139 12.67 44.73 -8.36
N THR A 140 13.28 45.61 -7.59
CA THR A 140 13.00 47.04 -7.64
C THR A 140 13.76 47.63 -8.83
N PRO A 141 13.08 48.23 -9.82
CA PRO A 141 13.76 49.03 -10.81
C PRO A 141 13.85 50.51 -10.38
N SER A 142 15.03 51.08 -10.65
CA SER A 142 15.29 52.50 -10.99
C SER A 142 15.18 53.58 -9.89
N PRO A 143 15.66 54.82 -10.14
CA PRO A 143 16.48 55.35 -11.25
C PRO A 143 17.67 56.24 -10.80
N GLY A 144 18.49 56.68 -11.78
CA GLY A 144 19.11 58.03 -11.81
C GLY A 144 20.01 58.46 -10.68
#